data_AF-A0A5N5QFY6-F1
#
_entry.id   AF-A0A5N5QFY6-F1
#
_cell.length_a   1.000
_cell.length_b   1.000
_cell.length_c   1.000
_cell.angle_alpha   90.00
_cell.angle_beta   90.00
_cell.angle_gamma   90.00
#
_symmetry.space_group_name_H-M   'P 1'
#
loop_
_entity.id
_entity.type
_entity.pdbx_description
1 polymer ?
#
loop_
_entity_poly.entity_id
_entity_poly.type
_entity_poly.pdbx_seq_one_letter_code
_entity_poly.pdbx_strand_id
1 'polypeptide(L)'
;MKLAIASLIALASYTSAAPAASSLSQATTPSSTNSAVLPTQTVAYASDDPNYSYWSKFQNSVPVPERGTTGSSILGPQNIPLDREGPDFLAPPSTDSGSIENVKWPLGLSHNRLQDGGWARQQNVHDMPIATTMAGVNMRLKAGAIREMHWHTTAEWAYVLAVSLVTTKNWPPLNSERNINRGAVV
;
A
#
# COMPACT_ATOMS: atom_id res chain seq x y z
N MET A 1 21.91 90.48 -54.29
CA MET A 1 20.72 91.29 -54.60
C MET A 1 19.83 90.48 -55.53
N LYS A 2 18.54 90.58 -55.26
CA LYS A 2 17.37 89.96 -55.91
C LYS A 2 17.17 90.43 -57.36
N LEU A 3 16.63 89.53 -58.20
CA LEU A 3 15.59 89.65 -59.28
C LEU A 3 16.00 88.90 -60.55
N ALA A 4 15.34 87.78 -60.90
CA ALA A 4 14.05 87.64 -61.62
C ALA A 4 14.25 87.83 -63.14
N ILE A 5 13.71 86.97 -64.02
CA ILE A 5 12.34 87.10 -64.57
C ILE A 5 12.06 85.93 -65.54
N ALA A 6 10.83 85.39 -65.46
CA ALA A 6 9.87 84.88 -66.49
C ALA A 6 10.39 84.14 -67.75
N SER A 7 9.65 83.27 -68.46
CA SER A 7 8.24 82.87 -68.57
C SER A 7 8.25 81.57 -69.42
N LEU A 8 7.45 80.53 -69.15
CA LEU A 8 6.11 80.28 -69.70
C LEU A 8 6.10 80.17 -71.25
N ILE A 9 5.58 79.17 -71.98
CA ILE A 9 4.90 77.87 -71.80
C ILE A 9 5.05 77.16 -73.17
N ALA A 10 5.12 75.83 -73.23
CA ALA A 10 4.65 75.10 -74.41
C ALA A 10 3.94 73.82 -73.97
N LEU A 11 2.67 73.74 -74.32
CA LEU A 11 1.72 72.68 -73.99
C LEU A 11 1.81 71.59 -75.07
N ALA A 12 2.00 70.32 -74.68
CA ALA A 12 1.82 69.19 -75.58
C ALA A 12 1.17 68.01 -74.84
N SER A 13 0.22 67.41 -75.56
CA SER A 13 -0.86 66.52 -75.14
C SER A 13 -0.39 65.19 -74.55
N TYR A 14 -1.12 64.71 -73.53
CA TYR A 14 -0.90 63.42 -72.89
C TYR A 14 -1.56 62.28 -73.68
N THR A 15 -0.82 61.21 -73.97
CA THR A 15 -1.37 59.88 -74.25
C THR A 15 -1.02 58.97 -73.07
N SER A 16 -2.02 58.37 -72.44
CA SER A 16 -1.84 57.48 -71.30
C SER A 16 -1.62 56.04 -71.78
N ALA A 17 -0.45 55.48 -71.46
CA ALA A 17 -0.20 54.04 -71.55
C ALA A 17 -0.37 53.41 -70.15
N ALA A 18 -1.07 52.28 -70.07
CA ALA A 18 -1.28 51.56 -68.81
C ALA A 18 0.02 50.87 -68.33
N PRO A 19 0.34 50.86 -67.02
CA PRO A 19 1.56 50.23 -66.54
C PRO A 19 1.40 48.70 -66.43
N ALA A 20 2.43 47.96 -66.86
CA ALA A 20 2.56 46.53 -66.63
C ALA A 20 2.89 46.26 -65.14
N ALA A 21 2.19 45.31 -64.52
CA ALA A 21 2.40 44.96 -63.12
C ALA A 21 3.67 44.11 -62.92
N SER A 22 4.56 44.53 -62.03
CA SER A 22 5.71 43.75 -61.55
C SER A 22 5.34 42.98 -60.28
N SER A 23 5.46 41.66 -60.29
CA SER A 23 5.28 40.80 -59.11
C SER A 23 6.52 40.83 -58.21
N LEU A 24 6.32 41.24 -56.95
CA LEU A 24 7.35 41.16 -55.90
C LEU A 24 7.34 39.75 -55.29
N SER A 25 8.49 39.08 -55.26
CA SER A 25 8.69 37.83 -54.53
C SER A 25 8.81 38.13 -53.03
N GLN A 26 7.78 37.74 -52.27
CA GLN A 26 7.74 37.90 -50.81
C GLN A 26 8.67 36.88 -50.14
N ALA A 27 9.67 37.36 -49.41
CA ALA A 27 10.53 36.50 -48.59
C ALA A 27 9.73 35.96 -47.39
N THR A 28 9.68 34.63 -47.24
CA THR A 28 9.04 33.96 -46.11
C THR A 28 10.00 33.85 -44.92
N THR A 29 9.67 34.54 -43.83
CA THR A 29 10.28 34.33 -42.50
C THR A 29 9.82 33.00 -41.91
N PRO A 30 10.73 32.12 -41.42
CA PRO A 30 10.31 30.88 -40.77
C PRO A 30 9.66 31.17 -39.41
N SER A 31 8.56 30.47 -39.12
CA SER A 31 7.83 30.60 -37.85
C SER A 31 8.61 30.00 -36.68
N SER A 32 8.62 30.70 -35.54
CA SER A 32 9.15 30.19 -34.28
C SER A 32 8.21 29.15 -33.65
N THR A 33 8.75 28.04 -33.16
CA THR A 33 8.01 27.09 -32.33
C THR A 33 8.11 27.49 -30.86
N ASN A 34 6.99 27.94 -30.28
CA ASN A 34 6.93 28.15 -28.83
C ASN A 34 6.87 26.77 -28.13
N SER A 35 7.71 26.57 -27.12
CA SER A 35 7.61 25.37 -26.28
C SER A 35 6.29 25.39 -25.50
N ALA A 36 5.69 24.20 -25.33
CA ALA A 36 4.47 24.06 -24.55
C ALA A 36 4.68 24.55 -23.10
N VAL A 37 3.64 25.14 -22.52
CA VAL A 37 3.64 25.57 -21.12
C VAL A 37 3.90 24.34 -20.23
N LEU A 38 4.83 24.48 -19.28
CA LEU A 38 5.15 23.40 -18.35
C LEU A 38 3.89 23.00 -17.56
N PRO A 39 3.61 21.69 -17.42
CA PRO A 39 2.47 21.25 -16.65
C PRO A 39 2.60 21.74 -15.19
N THR A 40 1.53 22.29 -14.66
CA THR A 40 1.38 22.67 -13.26
C THR A 40 0.42 21.70 -12.59
N GLN A 41 0.74 21.31 -11.35
CA GLN A 41 -0.12 20.41 -10.58
C GLN A 41 -1.49 21.01 -10.29
N THR A 42 -2.52 20.18 -10.32
CA THR A 42 -3.90 20.57 -9.99
C THR A 42 -4.25 20.36 -8.52
N VAL A 43 -3.43 19.58 -7.80
CA VAL A 43 -3.58 19.27 -6.37
C VAL A 43 -2.22 19.34 -5.68
N ALA A 44 -2.20 19.43 -4.35
CA ALA A 44 -0.97 19.39 -3.57
C ALA A 44 -0.20 18.08 -3.82
N TYR A 45 1.13 18.15 -3.75
CA TYR A 45 1.98 16.96 -3.79
C TYR A 45 1.62 15.99 -2.67
N ALA A 46 1.75 14.70 -2.94
CA ALA A 46 1.66 13.68 -1.91
C ALA A 46 2.71 13.95 -0.82
N SER A 47 2.39 13.61 0.42
CA SER A 47 3.33 13.76 1.53
C SER A 47 4.58 12.91 1.29
N ASP A 48 5.75 13.49 1.56
CA ASP A 48 7.04 12.78 1.58
C ASP A 48 7.24 11.98 2.88
N ASP A 49 6.27 11.99 3.82
CA ASP A 49 6.34 11.18 5.03
C ASP A 49 6.25 9.68 4.68
N PRO A 50 7.33 8.90 4.89
CA PRO A 50 7.35 7.47 4.60
C PRO A 50 6.45 6.65 5.55
N ASN A 51 5.85 7.29 6.56
CA ASN A 51 4.93 6.65 7.50
C ASN A 51 5.56 5.46 8.24
N TYR A 52 6.79 5.64 8.72
CA TYR A 52 7.47 4.58 9.48
C TYR A 52 6.67 4.18 10.72
N SER A 53 6.77 2.90 11.05
CA SER A 53 6.20 2.34 12.28
C SER A 53 6.87 2.95 13.51
N TYR A 54 6.08 3.23 14.53
CA TYR A 54 6.57 3.69 15.83
C TYR A 54 7.06 2.56 16.75
N TRP A 55 7.23 1.34 16.22
CA TRP A 55 7.75 0.19 16.97
C TRP A 55 8.97 0.53 17.84
N SER A 56 10.05 1.03 17.24
CA SER A 56 11.29 1.35 17.96
C SER A 56 11.14 2.52 18.93
N LYS A 57 10.31 3.52 18.59
CA LYS A 57 10.01 4.68 19.44
C LYS A 57 9.35 4.21 20.75
N PHE A 58 8.33 3.37 20.63
CA PHE A 58 7.52 2.92 21.77
C PHE A 58 8.18 1.83 22.64
N GLN A 59 9.31 1.24 22.21
CA GLN A 59 10.09 0.37 23.09
C GLN A 59 10.66 1.13 24.31
N ASN A 60 11.02 2.40 24.11
CA ASN A 60 11.70 3.21 25.13
C ASN A 60 10.83 4.36 25.67
N SER A 61 9.58 4.48 25.24
CA SER A 61 8.65 5.51 25.68
C SER A 61 7.29 4.93 26.06
N VAL A 62 6.42 5.79 26.60
CA VAL A 62 5.00 5.51 26.75
C VAL A 62 4.36 5.65 25.35
N PRO A 63 3.67 4.64 24.82
CA PRO A 63 2.95 4.73 23.55
C PRO A 63 1.82 5.77 23.63
N VAL A 64 1.67 6.58 22.59
CA VAL A 64 0.59 7.59 22.49
C VAL A 64 -0.02 7.56 21.09
N PRO A 65 -1.32 7.84 20.92
CA PRO A 65 -1.98 7.89 19.62
C PRO A 65 -1.75 9.26 18.96
N GLU A 66 -0.48 9.62 18.78
CA GLU A 66 -0.04 10.90 18.20
C GLU A 66 0.97 10.68 17.08
N ARG A 67 0.70 11.25 15.90
CA ARG A 67 1.59 11.21 14.73
C ARG A 67 1.76 12.61 14.16
N GLY A 68 2.92 13.21 14.39
CA GLY A 68 3.17 14.60 13.99
C GLY A 68 2.21 15.54 14.71
N THR A 69 1.35 16.24 13.96
CA THR A 69 0.35 17.18 14.50
C THR A 69 -1.04 16.56 14.68
N THR A 70 -1.23 15.26 14.39
CA THR A 70 -2.52 14.58 14.54
C THR A 70 -2.54 13.71 15.80
N GLY A 71 -3.73 13.56 16.41
CA GLY A 71 -3.91 12.77 17.63
C GLY A 71 -3.92 13.61 18.91
N SER A 72 -3.92 12.92 20.06
CA SER A 72 -3.88 13.54 21.40
C SER A 72 -3.50 12.51 22.48
N SER A 73 -3.18 12.96 23.68
CA SER A 73 -2.85 12.12 24.83
C SER A 73 -4.03 11.27 25.31
N ILE A 74 -3.75 10.08 25.84
CA ILE A 74 -4.76 9.20 26.48
C ILE A 74 -5.02 9.69 27.90
N LEU A 75 -6.29 9.99 28.22
CA LEU A 75 -6.71 10.42 29.56
C LEU A 75 -7.13 9.26 30.48
N GLY A 76 -7.44 8.09 29.90
CA GLY A 76 -7.88 6.90 30.64
C GLY A 76 -6.74 5.95 31.01
N PRO A 77 -7.04 4.87 31.76
CA PRO A 77 -6.08 3.79 31.99
C PRO A 77 -5.61 3.17 30.67
N GLN A 78 -4.33 2.83 30.59
CA GLN A 78 -3.69 2.32 29.38
C GLN A 78 -3.02 0.97 29.63
N ASN A 79 -3.13 0.06 28.66
CA ASN A 79 -2.41 -1.21 28.66
C ASN A 79 -1.09 -1.07 27.87
N ILE A 80 -0.09 -0.47 28.51
CA ILE A 80 1.20 -0.13 27.88
C ILE A 80 1.88 -1.32 27.19
N PRO A 81 1.94 -2.53 27.79
CA PRO A 81 2.50 -3.69 27.11
C PRO A 81 1.79 -4.01 25.78
N LEU A 82 0.46 -3.99 25.76
CA LEU A 82 -0.32 -4.30 24.56
C LEU A 82 -0.13 -3.24 23.46
N ASP A 83 -0.09 -1.97 23.84
CA ASP A 83 0.10 -0.87 22.89
C ASP A 83 1.50 -0.92 22.24
N ARG A 84 2.51 -1.42 22.97
CA ARG A 84 3.85 -1.66 22.41
C ARG A 84 3.88 -2.82 21.42
N GLU A 85 2.99 -3.80 21.53
CA GLU A 85 2.86 -4.90 20.56
C GLU A 85 2.15 -4.47 19.27
N GLY A 86 1.45 -3.33 19.29
CA GLY A 86 0.65 -2.83 18.18
C GLY A 86 0.77 -1.31 17.99
N PRO A 87 1.98 -0.75 17.81
CA PRO A 87 2.20 0.70 17.68
C PRO A 87 1.37 1.31 16.55
N ASP A 88 1.22 0.59 15.44
CA ASP A 88 0.51 1.04 14.24
C ASP A 88 -1.01 0.85 14.34
N PHE A 89 -1.51 0.14 15.38
CA PHE A 89 -2.94 0.20 15.72
C PHE A 89 -3.25 1.43 16.57
N LEU A 90 -2.33 1.81 17.47
CA LEU A 90 -2.50 2.98 18.33
C LEU A 90 -2.33 4.29 17.56
N ALA A 91 -1.29 4.39 16.74
CA ALA A 91 -0.97 5.56 15.92
C ALA A 91 -0.75 5.12 14.46
N PRO A 92 -1.82 4.86 13.69
CA PRO A 92 -1.72 4.32 12.34
C PRO A 92 -1.00 5.25 11.36
N PRO A 93 -0.44 4.72 10.26
CA PRO A 93 -0.01 5.52 9.12
C PRO A 93 -1.08 6.52 8.66
N SER A 94 -0.68 7.70 8.20
CA SER A 94 -1.59 8.72 7.68
C SER A 94 -2.34 8.31 6.42
N THR A 95 -1.88 7.23 5.77
CA THR A 95 -2.49 6.64 4.58
C THR A 95 -3.64 5.67 4.88
N ASP A 96 -3.78 5.23 6.13
CA ASP A 96 -4.86 4.34 6.53
C ASP A 96 -6.20 5.09 6.54
N SER A 97 -7.25 4.47 6.01
CA SER A 97 -8.56 5.12 5.90
C SER A 97 -9.70 4.10 5.81
N GLY A 98 -10.90 4.57 6.14
CA GLY A 98 -12.11 3.76 6.08
C GLY A 98 -12.30 2.84 7.29
N SER A 99 -13.35 2.03 7.21
CA SER A 99 -13.69 1.03 8.22
C SER A 99 -13.41 -0.35 7.67
N ILE A 100 -12.47 -1.07 8.27
CA ILE A 100 -12.10 -2.44 7.91
C ILE A 100 -12.33 -3.33 9.14
N GLU A 101 -12.83 -4.55 8.91
CA GLU A 101 -12.98 -5.53 9.98
C GLU A 101 -11.62 -5.91 10.59
N ASN A 102 -11.62 -6.36 11.85
CA ASN A 102 -10.37 -6.73 12.51
C ASN A 102 -9.75 -7.98 11.85
N VAL A 103 -8.49 -7.84 11.40
CA VAL A 103 -7.70 -8.89 10.74
C VAL A 103 -6.64 -9.52 11.66
N LYS A 104 -6.61 -9.16 12.94
CA LYS A 104 -5.62 -9.65 13.89
C LYS A 104 -6.27 -10.34 15.09
N TRP A 105 -5.94 -11.60 15.28
CA TRP A 105 -6.26 -12.33 16.50
C TRP A 105 -5.01 -13.00 17.10
N PRO A 106 -4.49 -12.48 18.23
CA PRO A 106 -3.41 -13.15 18.94
C PRO A 106 -3.92 -14.46 19.55
N LEU A 107 -3.36 -15.60 19.16
CA LEU A 107 -3.68 -16.89 19.78
C LEU A 107 -3.40 -16.92 21.30
N GLY A 108 -2.67 -15.94 21.84
CA GLY A 108 -2.52 -15.74 23.30
C GLY A 108 -3.82 -15.40 24.02
N LEU A 109 -4.81 -14.82 23.31
CA LEU A 109 -6.13 -14.51 23.85
C LEU A 109 -7.12 -15.68 23.71
N SER A 110 -6.79 -16.70 22.91
CA SER A 110 -7.61 -17.89 22.76
C SER A 110 -7.59 -18.75 24.03
N HIS A 111 -8.76 -19.28 24.40
CA HIS A 111 -8.86 -20.29 25.46
C HIS A 111 -7.98 -21.51 25.15
N ASN A 112 -7.23 -21.97 26.14
CA ASN A 112 -6.30 -23.08 26.00
C ASN A 112 -6.86 -24.35 26.65
N ARG A 113 -7.13 -25.38 25.84
CA ARG A 113 -7.54 -26.69 26.33
C ARG A 113 -6.30 -27.47 26.77
N LEU A 114 -6.14 -27.62 28.07
CA LEU A 114 -5.06 -28.43 28.67
C LEU A 114 -5.51 -29.89 28.80
N GLN A 115 -4.61 -30.82 28.52
CA GLN A 115 -4.82 -32.27 28.64
C GLN A 115 -3.55 -32.97 29.10
N ASP A 116 -3.68 -34.20 29.58
CA ASP A 116 -2.53 -35.05 29.85
C ASP A 116 -1.79 -35.35 28.55
N GLY A 117 -0.55 -34.88 28.47
CA GLY A 117 0.27 -34.99 27.26
C GLY A 117 0.32 -33.73 26.40
N GLY A 118 -0.43 -32.66 26.67
CA GLY A 118 -0.34 -31.47 25.82
C GLY A 118 -1.38 -30.38 26.04
N TRP A 119 -1.46 -29.48 25.06
CA TRP A 119 -2.50 -28.45 24.99
C TRP A 119 -2.82 -28.07 23.55
N ALA A 120 -4.01 -27.50 23.36
CA ALA A 120 -4.44 -26.92 22.09
C ALA A 120 -5.28 -25.66 22.33
N ARG A 121 -5.05 -24.64 21.50
CA ARG A 121 -5.85 -23.41 21.44
C ARG A 121 -6.16 -23.07 20.00
N GLN A 122 -7.28 -22.42 19.74
CA GLN A 122 -7.77 -22.19 18.39
C GLN A 122 -8.19 -20.75 18.15
N GLN A 123 -8.17 -20.36 16.89
CA GLN A 123 -8.83 -19.18 16.36
C GLN A 123 -9.80 -19.64 15.28
N ASN A 124 -11.06 -19.22 15.37
CA ASN A 124 -12.08 -19.50 14.35
C ASN A 124 -12.87 -18.22 13.98
N VAL A 125 -13.97 -18.39 13.26
CA VAL A 125 -14.83 -17.28 12.82
C VAL A 125 -15.46 -16.48 13.97
N HIS A 126 -15.59 -17.05 15.17
CA HIS A 126 -16.08 -16.30 16.34
C HIS A 126 -15.02 -15.36 16.93
N ASP A 127 -13.74 -15.71 16.76
CA ASP A 127 -12.61 -14.92 17.22
C ASP A 127 -12.17 -13.88 16.18
N MET A 128 -12.22 -14.25 14.89
CA MET A 128 -11.83 -13.40 13.76
C MET A 128 -12.83 -13.58 12.60
N PRO A 129 -13.97 -12.85 12.62
CA PRO A 129 -15.08 -13.04 11.70
C PRO A 129 -14.75 -12.89 10.21
N ILE A 130 -13.74 -12.07 9.89
CA ILE A 130 -13.29 -11.88 8.51
C ILE A 130 -12.69 -13.17 7.90
N ALA A 131 -12.19 -14.09 8.73
CA ALA A 131 -11.65 -15.39 8.30
C ALA A 131 -12.73 -16.47 8.23
N THR A 132 -13.58 -16.40 7.21
CA THR A 132 -14.72 -17.31 7.05
C THR A 132 -14.37 -18.68 6.47
N THR A 133 -13.23 -18.80 5.78
CA THR A 133 -12.84 -20.01 5.04
C THR A 133 -11.72 -20.80 5.69
N MET A 134 -11.20 -20.34 6.84
CA MET A 134 -10.11 -20.98 7.55
C MET A 134 -10.21 -20.81 9.06
N ALA A 135 -9.63 -21.75 9.79
CA ALA A 135 -9.43 -21.68 11.23
C ALA A 135 -8.03 -22.18 11.55
N GLY A 136 -7.42 -21.65 12.62
CA GLY A 136 -6.08 -22.02 13.06
C GLY A 136 -6.10 -22.74 14.40
N VAL A 137 -5.33 -23.80 14.53
CA VAL A 137 -5.05 -24.46 15.82
C VAL A 137 -3.57 -24.41 16.10
N ASN A 138 -3.21 -23.97 17.30
CA ASN A 138 -1.86 -24.13 17.85
C ASN A 138 -1.90 -25.22 18.90
N MET A 139 -1.13 -26.29 18.67
CA MET A 139 -1.11 -27.49 19.50
C MET A 139 0.32 -27.84 19.90
N ARG A 140 0.45 -28.41 21.10
CA ARG A 140 1.71 -28.94 21.62
C ARG A 140 1.49 -30.31 22.27
N LEU A 141 2.25 -31.31 21.84
CA LEU A 141 2.26 -32.67 22.39
C LEU A 141 3.60 -33.02 23.04
N LYS A 142 3.60 -33.42 24.31
CA LYS A 142 4.77 -33.94 25.05
C LYS A 142 5.36 -35.15 24.30
N ALA A 143 6.63 -35.46 24.57
CA ALA A 143 7.25 -36.65 23.99
C ALA A 143 6.43 -37.90 24.36
N GLY A 144 6.11 -38.72 23.37
CA GLY A 144 5.26 -39.92 23.53
C GLY A 144 3.76 -39.65 23.67
N ALA A 145 3.30 -38.39 23.71
CA ALA A 145 1.88 -38.07 23.73
C ALA A 145 1.27 -38.22 22.34
N ILE A 146 -0.01 -38.61 22.31
CA ILE A 146 -0.75 -38.89 21.08
C ILE A 146 -1.92 -37.93 20.98
N ARG A 147 -2.09 -37.30 19.82
CA ARG A 147 -3.39 -36.75 19.42
C ARG A 147 -4.22 -37.93 18.93
N GLU A 148 -5.37 -38.17 19.57
CA GLU A 148 -6.23 -39.33 19.27
C GLU A 148 -6.45 -39.49 17.76
N MET A 149 -6.52 -40.73 17.27
CA MET A 149 -6.86 -40.98 15.88
C MET A 149 -8.25 -40.43 15.60
N HIS A 150 -8.36 -39.50 14.66
CA HIS A 150 -9.63 -38.85 14.32
C HIS A 150 -9.66 -38.43 12.86
N TRP A 151 -10.84 -38.07 12.38
CA TRP A 151 -11.05 -37.40 11.10
C TRP A 151 -11.92 -36.17 11.30
N HIS A 152 -11.96 -35.30 10.29
CA HIS A 152 -12.95 -34.24 10.18
C HIS A 152 -13.26 -33.99 8.69
N THR A 153 -14.36 -33.28 8.42
CA THR A 153 -14.81 -33.00 7.05
C THR A 153 -13.94 -31.94 6.34
N THR A 154 -13.36 -31.03 7.11
CA THR A 154 -12.45 -29.98 6.60
C THR A 154 -11.12 -30.59 6.15
N ALA A 155 -10.40 -29.96 5.22
CA ALA A 155 -9.01 -30.33 4.96
C ALA A 155 -8.11 -29.84 6.10
N GLU A 156 -7.06 -30.59 6.43
CA GLU A 156 -6.03 -30.18 7.38
C GLU A 156 -4.73 -29.86 6.65
N TRP A 157 -4.06 -28.80 7.09
CA TRP A 157 -2.69 -28.47 6.71
C TRP A 157 -1.92 -28.11 7.97
N ALA A 158 -0.71 -28.65 8.14
CA ALA A 158 0.08 -28.41 9.33
C ALA A 158 1.53 -28.01 9.02
N TYR A 159 2.06 -27.09 9.82
CA TYR A 159 3.47 -26.72 9.84
C TYR A 159 4.10 -27.02 11.19
N VAL A 160 5.20 -27.78 11.19
CA VAL A 160 5.87 -28.21 12.42
C VAL A 160 6.85 -27.15 12.89
N LEU A 161 6.44 -26.34 13.87
CA LEU A 161 7.26 -25.27 14.45
C LEU A 161 8.48 -25.79 15.21
N ALA A 162 8.29 -26.89 15.95
CA ALA A 162 9.31 -27.51 16.78
C ALA A 162 8.97 -28.98 16.98
N VAL A 163 9.98 -29.75 17.42
CA VAL A 163 9.94 -31.21 17.65
C VAL A 163 9.78 -32.07 16.39
N SER A 164 9.98 -33.37 16.56
CA SER A 164 9.67 -34.40 15.57
C SER A 164 8.44 -35.17 16.02
N LEU A 165 7.58 -35.54 15.09
CA LEU A 165 6.34 -36.28 15.32
C LEU A 165 6.20 -37.41 14.29
N VAL A 166 5.43 -38.44 14.63
CA VAL A 166 5.02 -39.48 13.70
C VAL A 166 3.57 -39.21 13.32
N THR A 167 3.29 -39.13 12.02
CA THR A 167 1.92 -39.00 11.50
C THR A 167 1.49 -40.26 10.79
N THR A 168 0.23 -40.64 10.99
CA THR A 168 -0.41 -41.77 10.31
C THR A 168 -1.65 -41.29 9.58
N LYS A 169 -1.76 -41.59 8.29
CA LYS A 169 -2.96 -41.33 7.48
C LYS A 169 -3.44 -42.63 6.85
N ASN A 170 -4.73 -42.92 7.03
CA ASN A 170 -5.41 -44.08 6.46
C ASN A 170 -6.45 -43.59 5.43
N TRP A 171 -6.28 -44.01 4.17
CA TRP A 171 -7.28 -43.85 3.13
C TRP A 171 -7.32 -45.11 2.27
N PRO A 172 -8.36 -45.96 2.36
CA PRO A 172 -8.38 -47.25 1.68
C PRO A 172 -8.06 -47.12 0.17
N PRO A 173 -7.19 -47.99 -0.39
CA PRO A 173 -6.49 -49.12 0.24
C PRO A 173 -5.12 -48.76 0.88
N LEU A 174 -4.75 -47.49 0.91
CA LEU A 174 -3.40 -47.03 1.25
C LEU A 174 -3.32 -46.49 2.68
N ASN A 175 -2.31 -46.97 3.40
CA ASN A 175 -1.88 -46.39 4.67
C ASN A 175 -0.53 -45.71 4.47
N SER A 176 -0.32 -44.60 5.15
CA SER A 176 0.99 -43.95 5.21
C SER A 176 1.34 -43.61 6.64
N GLU A 177 2.59 -43.87 7.00
CA GLU A 177 3.21 -43.45 8.25
C GLU A 177 4.48 -42.68 7.90
N ARG A 178 4.68 -41.51 8.53
CA ARG A 178 5.89 -40.70 8.28
C ARG A 178 6.37 -40.04 9.56
N ASN A 179 7.68 -40.01 9.71
CA ASN A 179 8.36 -39.12 10.65
C ASN A 179 8.43 -37.72 10.05
N ILE A 180 7.87 -36.74 10.75
CA ILE A 180 7.81 -35.33 10.35
C ILE A 180 8.66 -34.54 11.33
N ASN A 181 9.62 -33.77 10.81
CA ASN A 181 10.56 -32.99 11.61
C ASN A 181 10.21 -31.49 11.55
N ARG A 182 10.85 -30.70 12.42
CA ARG A 182 10.77 -29.23 12.39
C ARG A 182 10.94 -28.67 10.97
N GLY A 183 10.08 -27.74 10.61
CA GLY A 183 10.07 -27.06 9.31
C GLY A 183 9.36 -27.83 8.20
N ALA A 184 8.91 -29.05 8.46
CA ALA A 184 8.13 -29.81 7.50
C ALA A 184 6.65 -29.39 7.49
N VAL A 185 6.01 -29.69 6.36
CA VAL A 185 4.60 -29.48 6.09
C VAL A 185 3.92 -30.84 5.91
N VAL A 186 2.71 -30.99 6.43
CA VAL A 186 1.86 -32.19 6.29
C VAL A 186 0.53 -31.83 5.65
#